data_AF-A0A6G0UCT2-F1
#
_entry.id   AF-A0A6G0UCT2-F1
#
_cell.length_a   1.000
_cell.length_b   1.000
_cell.length_c   1.000
_cell.angle_alpha   90.00
_cell.angle_beta   90.00
_cell.angle_gamma   90.00
#
_symmetry.space_group_name_H-M   'P 1'
#
loop_
_entity.id
_entity.type
_entity.pdbx_description
1 polymer ?
#
loop_
_entity_poly.entity_id
_entity_poly.type
_entity_poly.pdbx_seq_one_letter_code
_entity_poly.pdbx_strand_id
1 'polypeptide(L)'
;MLKSFLSSILLAVIPTAFLANPDDLSNAIGTPCAANVTNAWLDIVLLVDVSNRMAAADLQKLSAQFTTMFGDFTVGQDPRHSSRVAIVTYSTDVQYVYNFTSVTNGADLSEQLAKLPSY
;
A
#
# COMPACT_ATOMS: atom_id res chain seq x y z
N MET A 1 18.42 22.28 5.52
CA MET A 1 17.32 22.97 4.81
C MET A 1 16.46 21.90 4.14
N LEU A 2 15.49 21.33 4.87
CA LEU A 2 14.68 20.19 4.44
C LEU A 2 13.39 20.72 3.81
N LYS A 3 13.44 21.13 2.54
CA LYS A 3 12.25 21.66 1.84
C LYS A 3 11.58 20.54 1.04
N SER A 4 10.38 20.18 1.49
CA SER A 4 9.24 19.79 0.66
C SER A 4 9.40 18.59 -0.28
N PHE A 5 9.34 17.36 0.27
CA PHE A 5 9.07 16.13 -0.51
C PHE A 5 7.62 15.61 -0.33
N LEU A 6 6.75 16.38 0.34
CA LEU A 6 5.38 15.97 0.70
C LEU A 6 4.31 16.51 -0.26
N SER A 7 4.62 16.77 -1.53
CA SER A 7 3.57 17.14 -2.49
C SER A 7 2.82 15.88 -2.93
N SER A 8 1.85 15.49 -2.11
CA SER A 8 0.68 14.69 -2.49
C SER A 8 0.92 13.19 -2.73
N ILE A 9 1.17 12.45 -1.64
CA ILE A 9 0.87 11.01 -1.57
C ILE A 9 -0.55 10.88 -1.03
N LEU A 10 -1.47 10.33 -1.84
CA LEU A 10 -2.81 9.95 -1.38
C LEU A 10 -2.82 8.45 -1.12
N LEU A 11 -2.84 8.06 0.16
CA LEU A 11 -3.11 6.69 0.58
C LEU A 11 -4.63 6.51 0.68
N ALA A 12 -5.22 5.75 -0.24
CA ALA A 12 -6.62 5.38 -0.18
C ALA A 12 -6.74 3.95 0.36
N VAL A 13 -7.39 3.81 1.51
CA VAL A 13 -7.74 2.51 2.10
C VAL A 13 -9.23 2.30 1.88
N ILE A 14 -9.59 1.26 1.12
CA ILE A 14 -11.00 0.90 0.89
C ILE A 14 -11.28 -0.34 1.74
N PRO A 15 -11.95 -0.22 2.89
CA PRO A 15 -12.45 -1.39 3.58
C PRO A 15 -13.62 -1.95 2.76
N THR A 16 -13.39 -3.06 2.06
CA THR A 16 -14.51 -3.89 1.59
C THR A 16 -15.18 -4.49 2.82
N ALA A 17 -16.22 -3.83 3.32
CA ALA A 17 -17.07 -4.39 4.36
C ALA A 17 -17.74 -5.66 3.82
N PHE A 18 -17.24 -6.82 4.23
CA PHE A 18 -17.97 -8.07 4.06
C PHE A 18 -19.08 -8.10 5.11
N LEU A 19 -20.30 -8.47 4.68
CA LEU A 19 -21.44 -8.70 5.58
C LEU A 19 -21.08 -9.88 6.50
N ALA A 20 -20.46 -9.58 7.64
CA ALA A 20 -20.18 -10.55 8.67
C ALA A 20 -21.46 -10.83 9.45
N ASN A 21 -21.67 -12.09 9.84
CA ASN A 21 -22.76 -12.53 10.69
C ASN A 21 -22.91 -11.60 11.92
N PRO A 22 -24.11 -11.38 12.46
CA PRO A 22 -24.30 -10.53 13.64
C PRO A 22 -23.48 -10.99 14.86
N ASP A 23 -23.14 -12.28 14.96
CA ASP A 23 -22.23 -12.83 15.98
C ASP A 23 -20.74 -12.48 15.76
N ASP A 24 -20.37 -12.13 14.53
CA ASP A 24 -19.01 -11.70 14.17
C ASP A 24 -18.83 -10.19 14.45
N LEU A 25 -19.93 -9.42 14.43
CA LEU A 25 -19.92 -8.00 14.77
C LEU A 25 -19.61 -7.78 16.27
N SER A 26 -20.09 -8.64 17.16
CA SER A 26 -19.76 -8.56 18.60
C SER A 26 -18.29 -8.83 18.91
N ASN A 27 -17.59 -9.59 18.06
CA ASN A 27 -16.14 -9.80 18.16
C ASN A 27 -15.33 -8.76 17.36
N ALA A 28 -15.92 -8.20 16.29
CA ALA A 28 -15.31 -7.15 15.48
C ALA A 28 -15.34 -5.77 16.15
N ILE A 29 -16.32 -5.48 17.01
CA ILE A 29 -16.38 -4.21 17.78
C ILE A 29 -15.45 -4.27 19.02
N GLY A 30 -14.95 -5.45 19.39
CA GLY A 30 -14.12 -5.66 20.58
C GLY A 30 -12.63 -5.91 20.32
N THR A 31 -12.22 -6.12 19.07
CA THR A 31 -10.80 -6.25 18.74
C THR A 31 -10.28 -4.87 18.36
N PRO A 32 -9.37 -4.25 19.13
CA PRO A 32 -8.76 -3.01 18.67
C PRO A 32 -8.07 -3.34 17.34
N CYS A 33 -8.51 -2.73 16.25
CA CYS A 33 -7.74 -2.63 15.00
C CYS A 33 -6.44 -1.83 15.20
N ALA A 34 -5.91 -1.76 16.44
CA ALA A 34 -4.93 -0.80 16.92
C ALA A 34 -3.77 -1.44 17.69
N ALA A 35 -3.77 -2.76 17.93
CA ALA A 35 -2.63 -3.41 18.59
C ALA A 35 -1.69 -4.13 17.60
N ASN A 36 -2.21 -4.62 16.47
CA ASN A 36 -1.41 -5.38 15.53
C ASN A 36 -1.98 -5.29 14.10
N VAL A 37 -1.34 -4.50 13.24
CA VAL A 37 -1.72 -4.33 11.82
C VAL A 37 -1.33 -5.52 10.94
N THR A 38 -0.59 -6.50 11.48
CA THR A 38 -0.16 -7.71 10.78
C THR A 38 -1.34 -8.50 10.21
N ASN A 39 -2.47 -8.57 10.94
CA ASN A 39 -3.66 -9.31 10.50
C ASN A 39 -4.76 -8.40 9.92
N ALA A 40 -4.45 -7.13 9.65
CA ALA A 40 -5.42 -6.23 9.05
C ALA A 40 -5.70 -6.68 7.61
N TRP A 41 -6.98 -6.87 7.29
CA TRP A 41 -7.44 -7.12 5.92
C TRP A 41 -7.83 -5.80 5.27
N LEU A 42 -6.93 -5.26 4.45
CA LEU A 42 -7.11 -3.99 3.77
C LEU A 42 -6.73 -4.10 2.29
N ASP A 43 -7.46 -3.34 1.47
CA ASP A 43 -7.03 -3.02 0.11
C ASP A 43 -6.37 -1.64 0.12
N ILE A 44 -5.09 -1.62 -0.25
CA ILE A 44 -4.25 -0.42 -0.18
C ILE A 44 -3.81 -0.04 -1.59
N VAL A 45 -4.09 1.20 -2.00
CA VAL A 45 -3.61 1.74 -3.28
C VAL A 45 -2.48 2.74 -3.00
N LEU A 46 -1.30 2.45 -3.53
CA LEU A 46 -0.18 3.39 -3.57
C LEU A 46 -0.27 4.22 -4.85
N LEU A 47 -0.59 5.49 -4.70
CA LEU A 47 -0.52 6.46 -5.80
C LEU A 47 0.83 7.20 -5.73
N VAL A 48 1.69 6.95 -6.72
CA VAL A 48 3.10 7.40 -6.73
C VAL A 48 3.35 8.43 -7.84
N ASP A 49 3.87 9.60 -7.47
CA ASP A 49 4.36 10.59 -8.42
C ASP A 49 5.66 10.11 -9.06
N VAL A 50 5.67 9.97 -10.39
CA VAL A 50 6.84 9.59 -11.20
C VAL A 50 7.17 10.67 -12.24
N SER A 51 6.76 11.91 -11.98
CA SER A 51 7.07 13.06 -12.85
C SER A 51 8.57 13.39 -12.87
N ASN A 52 8.97 14.20 -13.84
CA ASN A 52 10.34 14.70 -14.01
C ASN A 52 10.89 15.52 -12.82
N ARG A 53 10.04 15.89 -11.86
CA ARG A 53 10.46 16.53 -10.61
C ARG A 53 10.87 15.52 -9.54
N MET A 54 10.58 14.24 -9.75
CA MET A 54 10.95 13.16 -8.86
C MET A 54 12.27 12.55 -9.31
N ALA A 55 13.35 12.84 -8.59
CA ALA A 55 14.63 12.23 -8.90
C ALA A 55 14.64 10.73 -8.55
N ALA A 56 15.46 9.94 -9.24
CA ALA A 56 15.61 8.51 -8.96
C ALA A 56 15.97 8.21 -7.49
N ALA A 57 16.79 9.07 -6.88
CA ALA A 57 17.14 8.96 -5.45
C ALA A 57 15.94 9.17 -4.52
N ASP A 58 14.94 9.94 -4.94
CA ASP A 58 13.73 10.20 -4.15
C ASP A 58 12.70 9.10 -4.33
N LEU A 59 12.58 8.53 -5.54
CA LEU A 59 11.84 7.28 -5.75
C LEU A 59 12.41 6.12 -4.93
N GLN A 60 13.73 6.02 -4.82
CA GLN A 60 14.38 5.01 -3.96
C GLN A 60 14.05 5.20 -2.48
N LYS A 61 14.08 6.45 -1.98
CA LYS A 61 13.68 6.75 -0.59
C LYS A 61 12.21 6.40 -0.35
N LEU A 62 11.33 6.77 -1.28
CA LEU A 62 9.90 6.48 -1.21
C LEU A 62 9.64 4.96 -1.21
N SER A 63 10.33 4.22 -2.08
CA SER A 63 10.27 2.75 -2.13
C SER A 63 10.73 2.11 -0.82
N ALA A 64 11.79 2.64 -0.21
CA ALA A 64 12.27 2.19 1.10
C ALA A 64 11.25 2.50 2.21
N GLN A 65 10.67 3.70 2.22
CA GLN A 65 9.63 4.08 3.19
C GLN A 65 8.40 3.18 3.11
N PHE A 66 7.92 2.86 1.90
CA PHE A 66 6.83 1.91 1.72
C PHE A 66 7.23 0.50 2.15
N THR A 67 8.42 0.03 1.79
CA THR A 67 8.92 -1.27 2.26
C THR A 67 8.91 -1.36 3.79
N THR A 68 9.34 -0.31 4.49
CA THR A 68 9.27 -0.25 5.96
C THR A 68 7.82 -0.25 6.45
N MET A 69 6.95 0.59 5.87
CA MET A 69 5.54 0.68 6.26
C MET A 69 4.80 -0.66 6.09
N PHE A 70 5.02 -1.34 4.97
CA PHE A 70 4.41 -2.65 4.70
C PHE A 70 5.08 -3.81 5.44
N GLY A 71 6.25 -3.60 6.05
CA GLY A 71 6.87 -4.59 6.93
C GLY A 71 6.04 -4.93 8.15
N ASP A 72 5.14 -4.03 8.57
CA ASP A 72 4.21 -4.25 9.67
C ASP A 72 2.92 -4.98 9.23
N PHE A 73 2.67 -5.09 7.92
CA PHE A 73 1.48 -5.73 7.36
C PHE A 73 1.81 -7.13 6.83
N THR A 74 0.89 -8.08 6.98
CA THR A 74 0.95 -9.30 6.16
C THR A 74 0.46 -8.97 4.77
N VAL A 75 1.35 -8.74 3.81
CA VAL A 75 0.96 -8.55 2.40
C VAL A 75 0.68 -9.91 1.76
N GLY A 76 -0.45 -10.06 1.09
CA GLY A 76 -0.83 -11.33 0.46
C GLY A 76 -2.24 -11.35 -0.10
N GLN A 77 -2.69 -12.53 -0.50
CA GLN A 77 -4.00 -12.76 -1.12
C GLN A 77 -4.98 -13.51 -0.21
N ASP A 78 -4.61 -13.84 1.03
CA ASP A 78 -5.53 -14.41 2.02
C ASP A 78 -6.53 -13.35 2.49
N PRO A 79 -7.84 -13.48 2.16
CA PRO A 79 -8.85 -12.48 2.48
C PRO A 79 -9.16 -12.36 3.98
N ARG A 80 -8.55 -13.18 4.85
CA ARG A 80 -8.80 -13.13 6.29
C ARG A 80 -7.65 -12.55 7.10
N HIS A 81 -6.43 -12.62 6.59
CA HIS A 81 -5.22 -12.30 7.37
C HIS A 81 -4.16 -11.54 6.59
N SER A 82 -4.47 -11.04 5.39
CA SER A 82 -3.49 -10.30 4.60
C SER A 82 -4.07 -9.08 3.90
N SER A 83 -3.24 -8.06 3.73
CA SER A 83 -3.54 -6.85 2.97
C SER A 83 -3.07 -7.01 1.52
N ARG A 84 -3.86 -6.50 0.58
CA ARG A 84 -3.52 -6.46 -0.85
C ARG A 84 -3.06 -5.06 -1.21
N VAL A 85 -2.06 -4.98 -2.07
CA VAL A 85 -1.50 -3.69 -2.50
C VAL A 85 -1.62 -3.56 -4.01
N ALA A 86 -2.15 -2.43 -4.46
CA ALA A 86 -2.08 -1.98 -5.84
C ALA A 86 -1.16 -0.76 -5.94
N ILE A 87 -0.48 -0.61 -7.06
CA ILE A 87 0.45 0.48 -7.32
C ILE A 87 0.02 1.18 -8.60
N VAL A 88 -0.25 2.46 -8.48
CA VAL A 88 -0.63 3.37 -9.55
C VAL A 88 0.40 4.48 -9.59
N THR A 89 0.95 4.77 -10.76
CA THR A 89 1.86 5.89 -10.94
C THR A 89 1.18 7.01 -11.71
N TYR A 90 1.53 8.25 -11.42
CA TYR A 90 1.06 9.41 -12.17
C TYR A 90 2.21 10.34 -12.56
N SER A 91 2.15 10.87 -13.78
CA SER A 91 2.95 12.01 -14.22
C SER A 91 2.10 12.89 -15.17
N THR A 92 2.36 12.86 -16.47
CA THR A 92 1.43 13.38 -17.49
C THR A 92 0.22 12.48 -17.64
N ASP A 93 0.43 11.16 -17.58
CA ASP A 93 -0.61 10.13 -17.64
C ASP A 93 -0.63 9.29 -16.35
N VAL A 94 -1.76 8.64 -16.10
CA VAL A 94 -1.91 7.66 -15.01
C VAL A 94 -1.66 6.26 -15.56
N GLN A 95 -0.83 5.47 -14.88
CA GLN A 95 -0.53 4.09 -15.24
C GLN A 95 -0.81 3.15 -14.07
N TYR A 96 -1.56 2.08 -14.33
CA TYR A 96 -1.79 0.98 -13.39
C TYR A 96 -0.62 0.01 -13.49
N VAL A 97 0.39 0.20 -12.67
CA VAL A 97 1.64 -0.59 -12.75
C VAL A 97 1.40 -1.99 -12.19
N TYR A 98 0.72 -2.08 -11.04
CA TYR A 98 0.42 -3.35 -10.38
C TYR A 98 -0.99 -3.30 -9.79
N ASN A 99 -1.79 -4.34 -10.04
CA ASN A 99 -3.12 -4.48 -9.47
C ASN A 99 -3.09 -5.28 -8.15
N PHE A 100 -4.23 -5.40 -7.48
CA PHE A 100 -4.33 -6.09 -6.19
C PHE A 100 -3.94 -7.57 -6.20
N THR A 101 -3.85 -8.22 -7.37
CA THR A 101 -3.42 -9.63 -7.50
C THR A 101 -1.98 -9.77 -7.96
N SER A 102 -1.30 -8.65 -8.26
CA SER A 102 0.07 -8.63 -8.78
C SER A 102 1.11 -8.84 -7.68
N VAL A 103 0.83 -8.36 -6.46
CA VAL A 103 1.69 -8.52 -5.29
C VAL A 103 1.19 -9.68 -4.45
N THR A 104 2.00 -10.71 -4.28
CA THR A 104 1.62 -11.94 -3.55
C THR A 104 2.19 -12.04 -2.15
N ASN A 105 3.23 -11.26 -1.84
CA ASN A 105 3.90 -11.23 -0.54
C ASN A 105 4.72 -9.93 -0.37
N GLY A 106 5.26 -9.69 0.82
CA GLY A 106 6.04 -8.47 1.11
C GLY A 106 7.35 -8.35 0.31
N ALA A 107 8.01 -9.47 -0.02
CA ALA A 107 9.26 -9.42 -0.81
C ALA A 107 8.98 -9.03 -2.28
N ASP A 108 7.89 -9.56 -2.84
CA ASP A 108 7.38 -9.19 -4.16
C ASP A 108 7.02 -7.70 -4.22
N LEU A 109 6.39 -7.16 -3.17
CA LEU A 109 6.12 -5.72 -3.06
C LEU A 109 7.39 -4.87 -3.13
N SER A 110 8.42 -5.24 -2.37
CA SER A 110 9.70 -4.52 -2.38
C SER A 110 10.39 -4.58 -3.75
N GLU A 111 10.35 -5.73 -4.41
CA GLU A 111 10.90 -5.88 -5.77
C GLU A 111 10.15 -5.01 -6.78
N GLN A 112 8.82 -4.95 -6.68
CA GLN A 112 7.98 -4.14 -7.56
C GLN A 112 8.20 -2.64 -7.36
N LEU A 113 8.33 -2.18 -6.11
CA LEU A 113 8.67 -0.78 -5.78
C LEU A 113 10.05 -0.38 -6.33
N ALA A 114 11.03 -1.28 -6.27
CA ALA A 114 12.37 -1.02 -6.82
C ALA A 114 12.39 -0.86 -8.36
N LYS A 115 11.35 -1.32 -9.05
CA LYS A 115 11.20 -1.26 -10.52
C LYS A 115 10.28 -0.14 -10.99
N LEU A 116 9.88 0.78 -10.10
CA LEU A 116 9.06 1.92 -10.48
C LEU A 116 9.73 2.74 -11.59
N PRO A 117 8.99 3.11 -12.66
CA PRO A 117 9.55 3.90 -13.73
C PRO A 117 9.92 5.30 -13.23
N SER A 118 11.03 5.84 -13.72
CA SER A 118 11.39 7.25 -13.59
C SER A 118 11.41 7.88 -14.99
N TYR A 119 10.68 8.98 -15.17
CA TYR A 119 10.54 9.67 -16.45
C TYR A 119 11.28 11.02 -16.47
#